data_AF-A0AAE6T843-F1
#
_entry.id   AF-A0AAE6T843-F1
#
_cell.length_a   1.000
_cell.length_b   1.000
_cell.length_c   1.000
_cell.angle_alpha   90.00
_cell.angle_beta   90.00
_cell.angle_gamma   90.00
#
_symmetry.space_group_name_H-M   'P 1'
#
loop_
_entity.id
_entity.type
_entity.pdbx_description
1 polymer ?
#
loop_
_entity_poly.entity_id
_entity_poly.type
_entity_poly.pdbx_seq_one_letter_code
_entity_poly.pdbx_strand_id
1 'polypeptide(L)'
;MIKLILAAGLAGCCLGMAQGQDVASPSMPNVDGYRQTPEFARERAAVARYMFFWTLCGRIAILESDIKGNVNAGLLCKRLLNLLPENISAGCPEMFRKEWMEHVEKIKAALNENPEWMETPQGKKECAAIEAVMKRLDERYGIERAIYLSNEWLDKRLETGKRNDAPEIFLKDLLRLKKDLESGKLAVPVEFISQERKEG
;
A
#
# COMPACT_ATOMS: atom_id res chain seq x y z
N MET A 1 15.00 -4.76 -5.71
CA MET A 1 13.91 -5.62 -5.24
C MET A 1 13.11 -4.97 -4.10
N ILE A 2 13.72 -4.58 -2.97
CA ILE A 2 13.03 -3.78 -1.91
C ILE A 2 12.39 -2.46 -2.41
N LYS A 3 12.92 -1.89 -3.50
CA LYS A 3 12.34 -0.70 -4.14
C LYS A 3 10.89 -0.90 -4.64
N LEU A 4 10.37 -2.10 -4.90
CA LEU A 4 8.95 -2.20 -5.31
C LEU A 4 7.99 -2.20 -4.12
N ILE A 5 8.34 -2.87 -3.02
CA ILE A 5 7.48 -2.93 -1.82
C ILE A 5 7.49 -1.59 -1.04
N LEU A 6 8.58 -0.82 -1.14
CA LEU A 6 8.72 0.50 -0.48
C LEU A 6 8.67 1.72 -1.41
N ALA A 7 9.08 1.61 -2.69
CA ALA A 7 9.09 2.72 -3.64
C ALA A 7 7.88 2.76 -4.58
N ALA A 8 6.82 2.00 -4.30
CA ALA A 8 5.48 2.28 -4.86
C ALA A 8 4.97 3.70 -4.53
N GLY A 9 5.70 4.46 -3.68
CA GLY A 9 5.44 5.86 -3.38
C GLY A 9 6.24 6.93 -4.13
N LEU A 10 7.21 6.61 -5.02
CA LEU A 10 8.09 7.67 -5.58
C LEU A 10 8.52 7.55 -7.06
N ALA A 11 8.00 6.63 -7.87
CA ALA A 11 8.36 6.57 -9.30
C ALA A 11 7.14 6.60 -10.22
N GLY A 12 6.73 7.80 -10.60
CA GLY A 12 6.19 8.00 -11.95
C GLY A 12 7.33 7.86 -12.97
N CYS A 13 6.99 7.25 -14.12
CA CYS A 13 7.71 7.13 -15.39
C CYS A 13 8.24 5.74 -15.80
N CYS A 14 7.55 5.23 -16.84
CA CYS A 14 8.06 4.54 -18.03
C CYS A 14 8.64 3.12 -17.90
N LEU A 15 8.00 2.21 -18.66
CA LEU A 15 8.53 1.13 -19.53
C LEU A 15 7.36 0.14 -19.70
N GLY A 16 6.87 -0.27 -20.86
CA GLY A 16 7.27 -0.17 -22.25
C GLY A 16 6.37 -1.18 -22.97
N MET A 17 5.84 -0.83 -24.15
CA MET A 17 4.88 -1.66 -24.90
C MET A 17 5.49 -3.03 -25.24
N ALA A 18 4.71 -4.09 -25.04
CA ALA A 18 4.87 -5.34 -25.77
C ALA A 18 3.47 -5.85 -26.12
N GLN A 19 3.10 -5.69 -27.40
CA GLN A 19 1.92 -6.32 -27.97
C GLN A 19 2.16 -7.83 -28.02
N GLY A 20 1.51 -8.57 -27.12
CA GLY A 20 1.35 -10.02 -27.21
C GLY A 20 -0.01 -10.33 -27.79
N GLN A 21 -0.04 -11.16 -28.84
CA GLN A 21 -1.25 -11.55 -29.57
C GLN A 21 -2.26 -12.26 -28.66
N ASP A 22 -3.52 -11.83 -28.76
CA ASP A 22 -4.68 -12.42 -28.06
C ASP A 22 -4.83 -13.91 -28.42
N VAL A 23 -4.67 -14.77 -27.41
CA VAL A 23 -5.22 -16.12 -27.42
C VAL A 23 -6.51 -16.06 -26.60
N ALA A 24 -7.65 -16.20 -27.28
CA ALA A 24 -8.96 -16.19 -26.65
C ALA A 24 -9.03 -17.27 -25.55
N SER A 25 -9.05 -16.82 -24.29
CA SER A 25 -9.30 -17.69 -23.14
C SER A 25 -10.78 -18.07 -23.09
N PRO A 26 -11.12 -19.29 -22.60
CA PRO A 26 -12.50 -19.76 -22.52
C PRO A 26 -13.35 -18.79 -21.70
N SER A 27 -14.57 -18.55 -22.18
CA SER A 27 -15.55 -17.58 -21.69
C SER A 27 -15.57 -17.46 -20.16
N MET A 28 -14.87 -16.45 -19.64
CA MET A 28 -15.00 -16.04 -18.26
C MET A 28 -16.42 -15.47 -18.05
N PRO A 29 -17.10 -15.79 -16.93
CA PRO A 29 -18.35 -15.11 -16.59
C PRO A 29 -18.11 -13.61 -16.63
N ASN A 30 -19.03 -12.85 -17.25
CA ASN A 30 -18.87 -11.43 -17.56
C ASN A 30 -18.35 -10.63 -16.35
N VAL A 31 -17.02 -10.43 -16.30
CA VAL A 31 -16.30 -9.84 -15.16
C VAL A 31 -16.70 -8.36 -14.99
N ASP A 32 -17.24 -7.75 -16.05
CA ASP A 32 -17.69 -6.36 -16.05
C ASP A 32 -18.97 -6.16 -15.23
N GLY A 33 -19.83 -7.18 -15.14
CA GLY A 33 -21.07 -7.08 -14.35
C GLY A 33 -20.80 -6.99 -12.84
N TYR A 34 -19.86 -7.78 -12.33
CA TYR A 34 -19.49 -7.74 -10.90
C TYR A 34 -18.83 -6.40 -10.53
N ARG A 35 -18.00 -5.84 -11.41
CA ARG A 35 -17.34 -4.53 -11.20
C ARG A 35 -18.33 -3.38 -11.03
N GLN A 36 -19.54 -3.50 -11.58
CA GLN A 36 -20.59 -2.50 -11.47
C GLN A 36 -21.45 -2.67 -10.21
N THR A 37 -21.19 -3.68 -9.37
CA THR A 37 -22.00 -3.94 -8.18
C THR A 37 -21.63 -3.01 -7.00
N PRO A 38 -22.61 -2.66 -6.15
CA PRO A 38 -22.33 -1.96 -4.89
C PRO A 38 -21.43 -2.76 -3.95
N GLU A 39 -21.42 -4.09 -4.06
CA GLU A 39 -20.55 -4.97 -3.29
C GLU A 39 -19.08 -4.74 -3.67
N PHE A 40 -18.75 -4.82 -4.95
CA PHE A 40 -17.39 -4.57 -5.42
C PHE A 40 -16.91 -3.14 -5.09
N ALA A 41 -17.78 -2.14 -5.20
CA ALA A 41 -17.46 -0.77 -4.78
C ALA A 41 -17.07 -0.69 -3.29
N ARG A 42 -17.79 -1.41 -2.42
CA ARG A 42 -17.44 -1.51 -0.98
C ARG A 42 -16.14 -2.26 -0.75
N GLU A 43 -15.90 -3.36 -1.46
CA GLU A 43 -14.64 -4.12 -1.37
C GLU A 43 -13.44 -3.24 -1.73
N ARG A 44 -13.54 -2.50 -2.86
CA ARG A 44 -12.49 -1.58 -3.30
C ARG A 44 -12.28 -0.43 -2.34
N ALA A 45 -13.35 0.15 -1.81
CA ALA A 45 -13.27 1.19 -0.78
C ALA A 45 -12.50 0.70 0.46
N ALA A 46 -12.74 -0.53 0.91
CA ALA A 46 -12.04 -1.12 2.04
C ALA A 46 -10.55 -1.38 1.74
N VAL A 47 -10.24 -1.96 0.57
CA VAL A 47 -8.84 -2.19 0.14
C VAL A 47 -8.10 -0.87 -0.04
N ALA A 48 -8.73 0.13 -0.65
CA ALA A 48 -8.13 1.45 -0.81
C ALA A 48 -7.85 2.13 0.54
N ARG A 49 -8.77 2.01 1.51
CA ARG A 49 -8.53 2.46 2.89
C ARG A 49 -7.33 1.74 3.53
N TYR A 50 -7.19 0.43 3.34
CA TYR A 50 -6.02 -0.31 3.80
C TYR A 50 -4.73 0.25 3.17
N MET A 51 -4.72 0.42 1.84
CA MET A 51 -3.56 0.93 1.09
C MET A 51 -3.21 2.38 1.42
N PHE A 52 -4.20 3.18 1.82
CA PHE A 52 -3.95 4.53 2.36
C PHE A 52 -3.13 4.47 3.64
N PHE A 53 -3.52 3.63 4.61
CA PHE A 53 -2.77 3.47 5.85
C PHE A 53 -1.41 2.84 5.61
N TRP A 54 -1.29 1.88 4.69
CA TRP A 54 -0.01 1.33 4.25
C TRP A 54 0.92 2.44 3.74
N THR A 55 0.41 3.31 2.86
CA THR A 55 1.17 4.43 2.29
C THR A 55 1.58 5.45 3.36
N LEU A 56 0.66 5.86 4.23
CA LEU A 56 0.94 6.81 5.30
C LEU A 56 1.98 6.26 6.30
N CYS A 57 1.81 5.00 6.72
CA CYS A 57 2.74 4.35 7.65
C CYS A 57 4.12 4.13 7.02
N GLY A 58 4.16 3.80 5.73
CA GLY A 58 5.41 3.71 4.97
C GLY A 58 6.16 5.04 4.90
N ARG A 59 5.46 6.15 4.62
CA ARG A 59 6.08 7.49 4.64
C ARG A 59 6.64 7.86 6.02
N ILE A 60 5.91 7.54 7.10
CA ILE A 60 6.40 7.74 8.47
C ILE A 60 7.67 6.90 8.71
N ALA A 61 7.64 5.61 8.38
CA ALA A 61 8.76 4.71 8.60
C ALA A 61 10.01 5.13 7.81
N ILE A 62 9.86 5.51 6.54
CA ILE A 62 10.95 6.03 5.69
C ILE A 62 11.55 7.27 6.32
N LEU A 63 10.72 8.26 6.66
CA LEU A 63 11.19 9.53 7.21
C LEU A 63 11.88 9.36 8.57
N GLU A 64 11.36 8.49 9.44
CA GLU A 64 12.04 8.14 10.70
C GLU A 64 13.40 7.47 10.46
N SER A 65 13.49 6.65 9.41
CA SER A 65 14.74 5.98 9.01
C SER A 65 15.76 7.00 8.50
N ASP A 66 15.34 7.92 7.64
CA ASP A 66 16.16 8.98 7.07
C ASP A 66 16.71 9.91 8.17
N ILE A 67 15.86 10.34 9.11
CA ILE A 67 16.27 11.17 10.26
C ILE A 67 17.32 10.46 11.12
N LYS A 68 17.18 9.14 11.30
CA LYS A 68 18.11 8.32 12.11
C LYS A 68 19.36 7.87 11.34
N GLY A 69 19.43 8.11 10.03
CA GLY A 69 20.49 7.56 9.18
C GLY A 69 20.48 6.04 9.06
N ASN A 70 19.32 5.39 9.26
CA ASN A 70 19.19 3.94 9.15
C ASN A 70 18.70 3.56 7.74
N VAL A 71 19.35 2.61 7.09
CA VAL A 71 18.99 2.14 5.73
C VAL A 71 18.57 0.67 5.68
N ASN A 72 18.40 0.02 6.84
CA ASN A 72 18.01 -1.39 6.89
C ASN A 72 16.53 -1.57 6.49
N ALA A 73 16.30 -2.29 5.40
CA ALA A 73 14.97 -2.51 4.84
C ALA A 73 14.05 -3.34 5.75
N GLY A 74 14.59 -4.31 6.48
CA GLY A 74 13.81 -5.11 7.41
C GLY A 74 13.36 -4.32 8.63
N LEU A 75 14.21 -3.42 9.16
CA LEU A 75 13.81 -2.48 10.22
C LEU A 75 12.75 -1.50 9.74
N LEU A 76 12.85 -1.01 8.51
CA LEU A 76 11.85 -0.14 7.91
C LEU A 76 10.52 -0.87 7.73
N CYS A 77 10.54 -2.09 7.16
CA CYS A 77 9.35 -2.92 6.99
C CYS A 77 8.71 -3.25 8.35
N LYS A 78 9.49 -3.65 9.34
CA LYS A 78 9.03 -3.88 10.71
C LYS A 78 8.36 -2.64 11.28
N ARG A 79 8.94 -1.47 11.07
CA ARG A 79 8.39 -0.21 11.56
C ARG A 79 7.05 0.12 10.89
N LEU A 80 6.95 -0.03 9.57
CA LEU A 80 5.69 0.11 8.83
C LEU A 80 4.61 -0.81 9.40
N LEU A 81 4.91 -2.10 9.55
CA LEU A 81 3.95 -3.11 10.02
C LEU A 81 3.48 -2.86 11.46
N ASN A 82 4.34 -2.29 12.31
CA ASN A 82 3.98 -1.90 13.67
C ASN A 82 3.21 -0.58 13.74
N LEU A 83 3.23 0.23 12.69
CA LEU A 83 2.45 1.46 12.60
C LEU A 83 1.03 1.21 12.11
N LEU A 84 0.77 0.14 11.35
CA LEU A 84 -0.57 -0.17 10.84
C LEU A 84 -1.61 -0.31 11.98
N PRO A 85 -2.83 0.22 11.81
CA PRO A 85 -3.90 0.04 12.79
C PRO A 85 -4.28 -1.45 12.95
N GLU A 86 -4.49 -1.92 14.19
CA GLU A 86 -4.66 -3.35 14.52
C GLU A 86 -5.81 -4.07 13.77
N ASN A 87 -6.87 -3.35 13.40
CA ASN A 87 -8.05 -3.91 12.73
C ASN A 87 -8.28 -3.35 11.32
N ILE A 88 -7.25 -2.76 10.69
CA ILE A 88 -7.42 -2.06 9.40
C ILE A 88 -7.91 -2.97 8.27
N SER A 89 -7.59 -4.26 8.33
CA SER A 89 -8.01 -5.26 7.33
C SER A 89 -9.40 -5.84 7.58
N ALA A 90 -10.05 -5.56 8.72
CA ALA A 90 -11.32 -6.20 9.09
C ALA A 90 -12.44 -5.95 8.07
N GLY A 91 -12.47 -4.76 7.45
CA GLY A 91 -13.42 -4.44 6.39
C GLY A 91 -13.03 -4.92 4.98
N CYS A 92 -11.82 -5.45 4.80
CA CYS A 92 -11.35 -5.92 3.50
C CYS A 92 -12.02 -7.24 3.09
N PRO A 93 -12.17 -7.51 1.77
CA PRO A 93 -12.76 -8.74 1.28
C PRO A 93 -11.94 -9.96 1.71
N GLU A 94 -12.60 -11.12 1.84
CA GLU A 94 -11.98 -12.35 2.33
C GLU A 94 -10.76 -12.77 1.51
N MET A 95 -10.84 -12.65 0.18
CA MET A 95 -9.72 -12.92 -0.73
C MET A 95 -8.51 -12.05 -0.40
N PHE A 96 -8.70 -10.75 -0.21
CA PHE A 96 -7.62 -9.85 0.20
C PHE A 96 -7.05 -10.29 1.55
N ARG A 97 -7.89 -10.56 2.56
CA ARG A 97 -7.40 -11.00 3.88
C ARG A 97 -6.61 -12.30 3.79
N LYS A 98 -7.08 -13.29 3.04
CA LYS A 98 -6.37 -14.58 2.89
C LYS A 98 -5.05 -14.41 2.15
N GLU A 99 -5.08 -13.82 0.95
CA GLU A 99 -3.89 -13.76 0.12
C GLU A 99 -2.86 -12.74 0.61
N TRP A 100 -3.29 -11.59 1.12
CA TRP A 100 -2.37 -10.52 1.54
C TRP A 100 -1.98 -10.63 3.02
N MET A 101 -2.96 -10.74 3.93
CA MET A 101 -2.65 -10.63 5.37
C MET A 101 -1.88 -11.82 5.89
N GLU A 102 -2.03 -13.03 5.31
CA GLU A 102 -1.23 -14.20 5.70
C GLU A 102 0.27 -13.94 5.51
N HIS A 103 0.66 -13.38 4.37
CA HIS A 103 2.06 -12.99 4.11
C HIS A 103 2.51 -11.85 5.03
N VAL A 104 1.66 -10.84 5.24
CA VAL A 104 1.97 -9.70 6.12
C VAL A 104 2.26 -10.15 7.55
N GLU A 105 1.42 -11.01 8.14
CA GLU A 105 1.62 -11.50 9.50
C GLU A 105 2.85 -12.39 9.62
N LYS A 106 3.12 -13.24 8.60
CA LYS A 106 4.33 -14.05 8.56
C LYS A 106 5.60 -13.21 8.50
N ILE A 107 5.62 -12.17 7.66
CA ILE A 107 6.74 -11.23 7.56
C ILE A 107 6.90 -10.48 8.90
N LYS A 108 5.80 -10.02 9.51
CA LYS A 108 5.83 -9.33 10.81
C LYS A 108 6.44 -10.20 11.90
N ALA A 109 6.02 -11.45 12.01
CA ALA A 109 6.57 -12.41 12.97
C ALA A 109 8.07 -12.62 12.74
N ALA A 110 8.49 -12.86 11.51
CA ALA A 110 9.90 -13.09 11.19
C ALA A 110 10.79 -11.87 11.47
N LEU A 111 10.32 -10.66 11.16
CA LEU A 111 11.03 -9.40 11.45
C LEU A 111 11.07 -9.05 12.94
N ASN A 112 10.12 -9.56 13.73
CA ASN A 112 10.17 -9.42 15.18
C ASN A 112 11.33 -10.19 15.79
N GLU A 113 11.64 -11.36 15.24
CA GLU A 113 12.76 -12.22 15.66
C GLU A 113 14.10 -11.78 15.06
N ASN A 114 14.13 -11.49 13.76
CA ASN A 114 15.36 -11.16 13.04
C ASN A 114 15.13 -10.01 12.04
N PRO A 115 15.62 -8.79 12.33
CA PRO A 115 15.54 -7.65 11.41
C PRO A 115 16.18 -7.89 10.04
N GLU A 116 17.18 -8.77 9.94
CA GLU A 116 17.85 -9.11 8.67
C GLU A 116 17.15 -10.26 7.93
N TRP A 117 16.01 -10.75 8.43
CA TRP A 117 15.34 -11.92 7.87
C TRP A 117 15.01 -11.77 6.38
N MET A 118 14.66 -10.55 5.94
CA MET A 118 14.39 -10.25 4.53
C MET A 118 15.58 -10.50 3.60
N GLU A 119 16.81 -10.50 4.12
CA GLU A 119 18.01 -10.79 3.34
C GLU A 119 18.33 -12.28 3.21
N THR A 120 17.67 -13.12 4.02
CA THR A 120 17.79 -14.57 3.94
C THR A 120 17.13 -15.12 2.66
N PRO A 121 17.50 -16.32 2.18
CA PRO A 121 16.82 -16.95 1.05
C PRO A 121 15.30 -17.11 1.27
N GLN A 122 14.88 -17.43 2.50
CA GLN A 122 13.47 -17.54 2.86
C GLN A 122 12.77 -16.18 2.80
N GLY A 123 13.38 -15.13 3.36
CA GLY A 123 12.85 -13.78 3.30
C GLY A 123 12.72 -13.25 1.88
N LYS A 124 13.72 -13.48 1.03
CA LYS A 124 13.68 -13.12 -0.40
C LYS A 124 12.57 -13.85 -1.15
N LYS A 125 12.39 -15.15 -0.89
CA LYS A 125 11.29 -15.94 -1.46
C LYS A 125 9.92 -15.39 -1.04
N GLU A 126 9.77 -15.01 0.22
CA GLU A 126 8.51 -14.44 0.73
C GLU A 126 8.23 -13.07 0.13
N CYS A 127 9.25 -12.21 -0.01
CA CYS A 127 9.13 -10.90 -0.65
C CYS A 127 8.68 -11.04 -2.11
N ALA A 128 9.21 -12.02 -2.85
CA ALA A 128 8.76 -12.29 -4.21
C ALA A 128 7.31 -12.83 -4.26
N ALA A 129 6.90 -13.63 -3.27
CA ALA A 129 5.53 -14.15 -3.19
C ALA A 129 4.51 -13.03 -2.94
N ILE A 130 4.79 -12.12 -2.00
CA ILE A 130 3.90 -11.00 -1.71
C ILE A 130 3.83 -9.99 -2.88
N GLU A 131 4.92 -9.79 -3.63
CA GLU A 131 4.90 -9.01 -4.88
C GLU A 131 3.96 -9.63 -5.93
N ALA A 132 3.96 -10.96 -6.06
CA ALA A 132 3.05 -11.65 -6.98
C ALA A 132 1.58 -11.56 -6.54
N VAL A 133 1.32 -11.64 -5.23
CA VAL A 133 -0.02 -11.40 -4.65
C VAL A 133 -0.48 -9.96 -4.92
N MET A 134 0.40 -8.98 -4.73
CA MET A 134 0.09 -7.57 -4.95
C MET A 134 -0.39 -7.32 -6.39
N LYS A 135 0.29 -7.89 -7.38
CA LYS A 135 -0.09 -7.76 -8.80
C LYS A 135 -1.48 -8.32 -9.07
N ARG A 136 -1.79 -9.53 -8.58
CA ARG A 136 -3.13 -10.13 -8.76
C ARG A 136 -4.23 -9.33 -8.09
N LEU A 137 -3.97 -8.83 -6.88
CA LEU A 137 -4.93 -8.00 -6.16
C LEU A 137 -5.07 -6.60 -6.78
N ASP A 138 -4.03 -6.10 -7.44
CA ASP A 138 -4.07 -4.83 -8.17
C ASP A 138 -5.03 -4.90 -9.36
N GLU A 139 -4.94 -5.95 -10.19
CA GLU A 139 -5.85 -6.15 -11.33
C GLU A 139 -7.33 -6.14 -10.92
N ARG A 140 -7.62 -6.64 -9.72
CA ARG A 140 -8.97 -6.70 -9.18
C ARG A 140 -9.40 -5.42 -8.47
N TYR A 141 -8.56 -4.83 -7.63
CA TYR A 141 -8.98 -3.75 -6.73
C TYR A 141 -8.39 -2.37 -7.05
N GLY A 142 -7.41 -2.29 -7.97
CA GLY A 142 -6.68 -1.08 -8.33
C GLY A 142 -5.78 -0.57 -7.20
N ILE A 143 -4.96 -1.46 -6.64
CA ILE A 143 -4.04 -1.18 -5.52
C ILE A 143 -3.02 -0.11 -5.89
N GLU A 144 -2.36 -0.22 -7.05
CA GLU A 144 -1.37 0.76 -7.52
C GLU A 144 -2.01 2.13 -7.68
N ARG A 145 -3.23 2.18 -8.22
CA ARG A 145 -4.00 3.41 -8.33
C ARG A 145 -4.36 3.99 -6.96
N ALA A 146 -4.77 3.15 -6.01
CA ALA A 146 -5.07 3.58 -4.64
C ALA A 146 -3.82 4.11 -3.93
N ILE A 147 -2.65 3.49 -4.12
CA ILE A 147 -1.37 3.97 -3.60
C ILE A 147 -1.00 5.31 -4.22
N TYR A 148 -1.10 5.44 -5.55
CA TYR A 148 -0.84 6.69 -6.26
C TYR A 148 -1.71 7.84 -5.73
N LEU A 149 -3.02 7.64 -5.66
CA LEU A 149 -3.97 8.65 -5.18
C LEU A 149 -3.79 8.94 -3.69
N SER A 150 -3.40 7.95 -2.89
CA SER A 150 -3.04 8.17 -1.49
C SER A 150 -1.83 9.09 -1.37
N ASN A 151 -0.80 8.89 -2.20
CA ASN A 151 0.36 9.78 -2.26
C ASN A 151 -0.04 11.19 -2.70
N GLU A 152 -0.82 11.34 -3.78
CA GLU A 152 -1.29 12.66 -4.22
C GLU A 152 -2.09 13.40 -3.14
N TRP A 153 -2.97 12.69 -2.42
CA TRP A 153 -3.75 13.29 -1.36
C TRP A 153 -2.88 13.71 -0.19
N LEU A 154 -1.94 12.85 0.23
CA LEU A 154 -0.99 13.14 1.30
C LEU A 154 -0.11 14.34 0.92
N ASP A 155 0.41 14.38 -0.31
CA ASP A 155 1.20 15.50 -0.81
C ASP A 155 0.39 16.79 -0.78
N LYS A 156 -0.82 16.84 -1.34
CA LYS A 156 -1.67 18.05 -1.30
C LYS A 156 -2.02 18.49 0.12
N ARG A 157 -2.32 17.53 1.01
CA ARG A 157 -2.67 17.79 2.41
C ARG A 157 -1.49 18.39 3.18
N LEU A 158 -0.26 18.06 2.79
CA LEU A 158 0.97 18.48 3.46
C LEU A 158 1.65 19.67 2.74
N GLU A 159 1.38 19.87 1.45
CA GLU A 159 1.81 21.01 0.62
C GLU A 159 1.12 22.31 1.01
N THR A 160 0.00 22.26 1.75
CA THR A 160 -0.62 23.45 2.34
C THR A 160 0.20 24.11 3.47
N GLY A 161 1.48 23.76 3.64
CA GLY A 161 2.39 24.68 4.33
C GLY A 161 3.86 24.28 4.56
N LYS A 162 4.36 23.06 4.29
CA LYS A 162 5.57 22.60 5.02
C LYS A 162 6.57 21.68 4.28
N ARG A 163 6.68 21.74 2.95
CA ARG A 163 7.72 20.93 2.26
C ARG A 163 9.16 21.40 2.54
N ASN A 164 9.33 22.58 3.14
CA ASN A 164 10.62 23.18 3.53
C ASN A 164 10.89 23.17 5.04
N ASP A 165 9.99 22.59 5.85
CA ASP A 165 10.21 22.47 7.30
C ASP A 165 11.23 21.36 7.60
N ALA A 166 11.88 21.43 8.76
CA ALA A 166 12.80 20.39 9.22
C ALA A 166 12.11 18.99 9.21
N PRO A 167 12.80 17.91 8.80
CA PRO A 167 12.23 16.56 8.70
C PRO A 167 11.47 16.10 9.95
N GLU A 168 11.88 16.51 11.14
CA GLU A 168 11.25 16.20 12.43
C GLU A 168 9.87 16.85 12.58
N ILE A 169 9.68 18.06 12.04
CA ILE A 169 8.39 18.74 12.04
C ILE A 169 7.45 17.99 11.10
N PHE A 170 7.93 17.64 9.91
CA PHE A 170 7.17 16.88 8.94
C PHE A 170 6.74 15.51 9.50
N LEU A 171 7.65 14.82 10.20
CA LEU A 171 7.34 13.57 10.90
C LEU A 171 6.25 13.74 11.95
N LYS A 172 6.32 14.80 12.78
CA LYS A 172 5.28 15.10 13.77
C LYS A 172 3.91 15.34 13.10
N ASP A 173 3.89 16.01 11.96
CA ASP A 173 2.66 16.26 11.20
C ASP A 173 2.06 14.97 10.62
N LEU A 174 2.87 14.06 10.08
CA LEU A 174 2.41 12.75 9.64
C LEU A 174 1.87 11.88 10.78
N LEU A 175 2.55 11.85 11.93
CA LEU A 175 2.11 11.12 13.12
C LEU A 175 0.78 11.68 13.66
N ARG A 176 0.62 13.01 13.67
CA ARG A 176 -0.64 13.66 14.05
C ARG A 176 -1.76 13.32 13.07
N LEU A 177 -1.49 13.36 11.77
CA LEU A 177 -2.45 12.99 10.73
C LEU A 177 -2.93 11.54 10.91
N LYS A 178 -2.01 10.60 11.14
CA LYS A 178 -2.34 9.20 11.43
C LYS A 178 -3.30 9.08 12.61
N LYS A 179 -3.00 9.75 13.73
CA LYS A 179 -3.85 9.73 14.92
C LYS A 179 -5.24 10.31 14.67
N ASP A 180 -5.32 11.41 13.92
CA ASP A 180 -6.61 12.03 13.56
C ASP A 180 -7.45 11.10 12.66
N LEU A 181 -6.82 10.34 11.76
CA LEU A 181 -7.50 9.34 10.93
C LEU A 181 -7.95 8.10 11.71
N GLU A 182 -7.10 7.58 12.61
CA GLU A 182 -7.42 6.41 13.43
C GLU A 182 -8.54 6.68 14.43
N SER A 183 -8.57 7.89 14.99
CA SER A 183 -9.64 8.32 15.91
C SER A 183 -10.95 8.68 15.20
N GLY A 184 -10.96 8.73 13.86
CA GLY A 184 -12.12 9.17 13.07
C GLY A 184 -12.36 10.68 13.09
N LYS A 185 -11.51 11.46 13.75
CA LYS A 185 -11.55 12.94 13.70
C LYS A 185 -11.37 13.47 12.28
N LEU A 186 -10.58 12.75 11.47
CA LEU A 186 -10.47 12.96 10.04
C LEU A 186 -10.89 11.69 9.31
N ALA A 187 -11.72 11.84 8.28
CA ALA A 187 -12.07 10.72 7.42
C ALA A 187 -10.94 10.40 6.42
N VAL A 188 -10.69 9.12 6.18
CA VAL A 188 -9.88 8.68 5.02
C VAL A 188 -10.62 9.09 3.74
N PRO A 189 -9.95 9.68 2.75
CA PRO A 189 -10.59 10.20 1.53
C PRO A 189 -10.91 9.07 0.54
N VAL A 190 -11.68 8.06 0.97
CA VAL A 190 -11.90 6.80 0.24
C VAL A 190 -12.45 7.04 -1.17
N GLU A 191 -13.43 7.93 -1.32
CA GLU A 191 -14.04 8.30 -2.60
C GLU A 191 -13.04 8.87 -3.61
N PHE A 192 -11.99 9.55 -3.12
CA PHE A 192 -10.92 10.04 -3.97
C PHE A 192 -9.97 8.91 -4.35
N ILE A 193 -9.53 8.09 -3.39
CA ILE A 193 -8.49 7.08 -3.61
C ILE A 193 -8.99 5.77 -4.24
N SER A 194 -10.30 5.52 -4.26
CA SER A 194 -10.89 4.33 -4.88
C SER A 194 -11.30 4.57 -6.34
N GLN A 195 -10.95 5.70 -6.94
CA GLN A 195 -11.31 6.02 -8.32
C GLN A 195 -10.63 5.06 -9.31
N GLU A 196 -11.39 4.59 -10.29
CA GLU A 196 -10.83 3.86 -11.43
C GLU A 196 -9.94 4.76 -12.28
N ARG A 197 -9.00 4.12 -12.99
CA ARG A 197 -8.31 4.80 -14.07
C ARG A 197 -9.39 5.10 -15.12
N LYS A 198 -9.62 6.39 -15.42
CA LYS A 198 -10.41 6.76 -16.58
C LYS A 198 -9.66 6.24 -17.80
N GLU A 199 -10.25 5.32 -18.54
CA GLU A 199 -9.79 5.00 -19.89
C GLU A 199 -9.90 6.29 -20.71
N GLY A 200 -8.78 6.68 -21.32
CA GLY A 200 -8.66 7.85 -22.18
C GLY A 200 -8.30 7.42 -23.58
#